data_AF-A0A957MA57-F1
#
_entry.id   AF-A0A957MA57-F1
#
_cell.length_a   1.000
_cell.length_b   1.000
_cell.length_c   1.000
_cell.angle_alpha   90.00
_cell.angle_beta   90.00
_cell.angle_gamma   90.00
#
_symmetry.space_group_name_H-M   'P 1'
#
loop_
_entity.id
_entity.type
_entity.pdbx_description
1 polymer ?
#
loop_
_entity_poly.entity_id
_entity_poly.type
_entity_poly.pdbx_seq_one_letter_code
_entity_poly.pdbx_strand_id
1 'polypeptide(L)'
;MLRRTTIALFLTLTLVLLPRAAVQAQDNGLSDQVRTMALHATEGIEAAEAQDATVIAREVLELEAYWSALEDGVRTQQPAAYLALEEAIDDLADTAAQTPLDVRAVQGAFAHVAAEVNEAAELLASAPATAAGQTDVPQTLPALLQRIDGLYEAAEAADLATSRQAVQAIVLAWPALEGDVAARAPDAYTAIEAHLGQASAAVRGQPVDWHALETSAASLRATIAPLLEVRAYTAFDAAAIILREGLEALLVVAALLTFLRRANHADKQRWVWLGAGVGVLLSIAVAVLLQAIFSQVAAGRNRELIEGVTGLVAAAMLFYVSYWLHSTASLNGWRRYIDTSTTRALARGNLIGLALLAMMAIFRE
;
A
#
# COMPACT_ATOMS: atom_id res chain seq x y z
N MET A 1 -32.48 5.26 46.82
CA MET A 1 -31.46 5.73 45.87
C MET A 1 -30.79 4.49 45.28
N LEU A 2 -31.28 3.97 44.14
CA LEU A 2 -30.66 4.11 42.79
C LEU A 2 -29.17 3.75 42.77
N ARG A 3 -28.58 2.96 41.87
CA ARG A 3 -28.98 2.06 40.75
C ARG A 3 -27.63 1.56 40.18
N ARG A 4 -27.48 0.29 39.81
CA ARG A 4 -26.53 -0.28 38.81
C ARG A 4 -26.64 -1.82 38.85
N THR A 5 -27.55 -2.50 38.14
CA THR A 5 -27.47 -3.00 36.73
C THR A 5 -26.11 -3.67 36.42
N THR A 6 -25.98 -4.90 35.90
CA THR A 6 -26.91 -5.80 35.19
C THR A 6 -26.23 -7.17 34.95
N ILE A 7 -26.91 -8.25 35.32
CA ILE A 7 -27.22 -9.47 34.55
C ILE A 7 -26.08 -10.14 33.76
N ALA A 8 -25.58 -11.26 34.30
CA ALA A 8 -25.01 -12.37 33.55
C ALA A 8 -26.14 -13.35 33.20
N LEU A 9 -26.40 -13.60 31.92
CA LEU A 9 -27.28 -14.68 31.49
C LEU A 9 -26.76 -15.33 30.21
N PHE A 10 -26.71 -16.65 30.27
CA PHE A 10 -26.47 -17.65 29.25
C PHE A 10 -27.06 -17.33 27.87
N LEU A 11 -26.27 -17.60 26.81
CA LEU A 11 -26.81 -18.03 25.52
C LEU A 11 -25.80 -18.94 24.81
N THR A 12 -25.89 -20.22 25.15
CA THR A 12 -25.46 -21.33 24.29
C THR A 12 -26.38 -21.36 23.08
N LEU A 13 -25.91 -20.95 21.92
CA LEU A 13 -26.61 -21.17 20.64
C LEU A 13 -25.83 -22.24 19.86
N THR A 14 -26.31 -23.48 20.00
CA THR A 14 -26.12 -24.56 19.03
C THR A 14 -26.63 -24.11 17.66
N LEU A 15 -25.72 -23.84 16.73
CA LEU A 15 -26.03 -23.74 15.31
C LEU A 15 -25.62 -25.05 14.62
N VAL A 16 -26.61 -25.94 14.55
CA VAL A 16 -26.90 -26.94 13.52
C VAL A 16 -25.73 -27.29 12.57
N LEU A 17 -25.20 -28.51 12.74
CA LEU A 17 -24.57 -29.28 11.66
C LEU A 17 -25.59 -29.43 10.52
N LEU A 18 -25.47 -28.59 9.49
CA LEU A 18 -25.98 -28.95 8.17
C LEU A 18 -24.95 -29.88 7.51
N PRO A 19 -25.37 -30.96 6.84
CA PRO A 19 -24.46 -31.73 6.01
C PRO A 19 -23.96 -30.79 4.92
N ARG A 20 -22.66 -30.49 4.93
CA ARG A 20 -21.99 -29.96 3.74
C ARG A 20 -22.12 -31.05 2.68
N ALA A 21 -23.15 -30.96 1.85
CA ALA A 21 -23.06 -31.50 0.51
C ALA A 21 -21.79 -30.87 -0.06
N ALA A 22 -20.74 -31.67 -0.19
CA ALA A 22 -19.62 -31.33 -1.02
C ALA A 22 -20.18 -31.26 -2.44
N VAL A 23 -20.73 -30.11 -2.81
CA VAL A 23 -20.67 -29.68 -4.19
C VAL A 23 -19.18 -29.57 -4.42
N GLN A 24 -18.63 -30.55 -5.13
CA GLN A 24 -17.35 -30.39 -5.81
C GLN A 24 -17.56 -29.19 -6.72
N ALA A 25 -17.28 -27.99 -6.21
CA ALA A 25 -17.01 -26.84 -7.06
C ALA A 25 -15.84 -27.31 -7.90
N GLN A 26 -16.10 -27.51 -9.18
CA GLN A 26 -15.05 -27.74 -10.15
C GLN A 26 -14.14 -26.52 -10.03
N ASP A 27 -12.90 -26.70 -9.56
CA ASP A 27 -11.89 -25.65 -9.55
C ASP A 27 -11.59 -25.32 -11.02
N ASN A 28 -12.47 -24.52 -11.61
CA ASN A 28 -12.31 -23.98 -12.95
C ASN A 28 -11.07 -23.09 -12.88
N GLY A 29 -10.05 -23.40 -13.68
CA GLY A 29 -8.81 -22.62 -13.71
C GLY A 29 -9.08 -21.15 -14.06
N LEU A 30 -8.13 -20.26 -13.77
CA LEU A 30 -8.29 -18.82 -14.04
C LEU A 30 -8.73 -18.54 -15.50
N SER A 31 -8.26 -19.33 -16.47
CA SER A 31 -8.71 -19.28 -17.87
C SER A 31 -10.21 -19.49 -18.06
N ASP A 32 -10.79 -20.45 -17.34
CA ASP A 32 -12.22 -20.79 -17.42
C ASP A 32 -13.07 -19.74 -16.69
N GLN A 33 -12.54 -19.18 -15.61
CA GLN A 33 -13.18 -18.06 -14.90
C GLN A 33 -13.24 -16.82 -15.79
N VAL A 34 -12.13 -16.45 -16.44
CA VAL A 34 -12.10 -15.33 -17.41
C VAL A 34 -13.05 -15.59 -18.57
N ARG A 35 -13.08 -16.81 -19.13
CA ARG A 35 -13.98 -17.17 -20.23
C ARG A 35 -15.47 -16.98 -19.90
N THR A 36 -15.83 -17.02 -18.62
CA THR A 36 -17.22 -16.79 -18.18
C THR A 36 -17.66 -15.34 -18.43
N MET A 37 -16.74 -14.37 -18.44
CA MET A 37 -17.06 -12.97 -18.77
C MET A 37 -17.54 -12.79 -20.22
N ALA A 38 -17.14 -13.66 -21.14
CA ALA A 38 -17.57 -13.59 -22.54
C ALA A 38 -19.09 -13.80 -22.68
N LEU A 39 -19.72 -14.50 -21.73
CA LEU A 39 -21.16 -14.65 -21.69
C LEU A 39 -21.85 -13.29 -21.48
N HIS A 40 -21.46 -12.55 -20.45
CA HIS A 40 -21.99 -11.21 -20.16
C HIS A 40 -21.75 -10.24 -21.31
N ALA A 41 -20.57 -10.30 -21.93
CA ALA A 41 -20.30 -9.49 -23.11
C ALA A 41 -21.25 -9.83 -24.28
N THR A 42 -21.54 -11.11 -24.50
CA THR A 42 -22.47 -11.55 -25.55
C THR A 42 -23.92 -11.14 -25.24
N GLU A 43 -24.36 -11.31 -23.99
CA GLU A 43 -25.69 -10.86 -23.53
C GLU A 43 -25.84 -9.34 -23.66
N GLY A 44 -24.76 -8.58 -23.42
CA GLY A 44 -24.70 -7.14 -23.64
C GLY A 44 -24.86 -6.74 -25.12
N ILE A 45 -24.25 -7.50 -26.04
CA ILE A 45 -24.44 -7.29 -27.49
C ILE A 45 -25.92 -7.48 -27.87
N GLU A 46 -26.54 -8.57 -27.42
CA GLU A 46 -27.94 -8.87 -27.70
C GLU A 46 -28.87 -7.81 -27.09
N ALA A 47 -28.59 -7.35 -25.88
CA ALA A 47 -29.33 -6.27 -25.22
C ALA A 47 -29.23 -4.95 -26.00
N ALA A 48 -28.05 -4.64 -26.53
CA ALA A 48 -27.86 -3.47 -27.37
C ALA A 48 -28.60 -3.63 -28.72
N GLU A 49 -28.63 -4.81 -29.34
CA GLU A 49 -29.48 -5.07 -30.51
C GLU A 49 -30.97 -4.85 -30.22
N ALA A 50 -31.42 -5.25 -29.04
CA ALA A 50 -32.79 -5.05 -28.56
C ALA A 50 -33.09 -3.61 -28.10
N GLN A 51 -32.07 -2.73 -28.04
CA GLN A 51 -32.15 -1.38 -27.48
C GLN A 51 -32.62 -1.35 -26.01
N ASP A 52 -32.30 -2.37 -25.23
CA ASP A 52 -32.66 -2.47 -23.83
C ASP A 52 -31.57 -1.84 -22.94
N ALA A 53 -31.73 -0.54 -22.67
CA ALA A 53 -30.81 0.21 -21.82
C ALA A 53 -30.69 -0.35 -20.39
N THR A 54 -31.71 -1.05 -19.88
CA THR A 54 -31.67 -1.60 -18.52
C THR A 54 -30.79 -2.84 -18.45
N VAL A 55 -30.86 -3.68 -19.47
CA VAL A 55 -30.02 -4.88 -19.56
C VAL A 55 -28.58 -4.49 -19.89
N ILE A 56 -28.35 -3.53 -20.79
CA ILE A 56 -27.01 -2.99 -21.06
C ILE A 56 -26.33 -2.54 -19.77
N ALA A 57 -27.00 -1.71 -18.97
CA ALA A 57 -26.43 -1.21 -17.72
C ALA A 57 -26.15 -2.33 -16.70
N ARG A 58 -26.99 -3.37 -16.67
CA ARG A 58 -26.76 -4.55 -15.82
C ARG A 58 -25.51 -5.31 -16.25
N GLU A 59 -25.38 -5.61 -17.55
CA GLU A 59 -24.24 -6.40 -18.05
C GLU A 59 -22.90 -5.68 -17.85
N VAL A 60 -22.86 -4.35 -17.98
CA VAL A 60 -21.66 -3.55 -17.65
C VAL A 60 -21.27 -3.73 -16.18
N LEU A 61 -22.22 -3.57 -15.26
CA LEU A 61 -21.95 -3.74 -13.81
C LEU A 61 -21.53 -5.16 -13.45
N GLU A 62 -22.12 -6.17 -14.10
CA GLU A 62 -21.74 -7.57 -13.87
C GLU A 62 -20.33 -7.83 -14.40
N LEU A 63 -19.98 -7.33 -15.58
CA LEU A 63 -18.62 -7.43 -16.13
C LEU A 63 -17.57 -6.80 -15.22
N GLU A 64 -17.78 -5.58 -14.73
CA GLU A 64 -16.88 -4.91 -13.78
C GLU A 64 -16.72 -5.72 -12.49
N ALA A 65 -17.82 -6.27 -11.96
CA ALA A 65 -17.79 -7.07 -10.74
C ALA A 65 -17.02 -8.39 -10.91
N TYR A 66 -17.22 -9.09 -12.04
CA TYR A 66 -16.45 -10.29 -12.36
C TYR A 66 -14.99 -9.97 -12.59
N TRP A 67 -14.69 -8.89 -13.30
CA TRP A 67 -13.34 -8.46 -13.59
C TRP A 67 -12.55 -8.15 -12.33
N SER A 68 -13.13 -7.35 -11.43
CA SER A 68 -12.50 -7.00 -10.15
C SER A 68 -12.13 -8.22 -9.29
N ALA A 69 -12.88 -9.32 -9.40
CA ALA A 69 -12.56 -10.57 -8.70
C ALA A 69 -11.38 -11.34 -9.33
N LEU A 70 -11.11 -11.13 -10.62
CA LEU A 70 -10.14 -11.90 -11.42
C LEU A 70 -8.86 -11.11 -11.74
N GLU A 71 -8.93 -9.78 -11.72
CA GLU A 71 -7.90 -8.86 -12.21
C GLU A 71 -6.50 -9.18 -11.66
N ASP A 72 -6.40 -9.48 -10.36
CA ASP A 72 -5.14 -9.79 -9.69
C ASP A 72 -4.48 -11.05 -10.27
N GLY A 73 -5.30 -12.07 -10.53
CA GLY A 73 -4.86 -13.35 -11.05
C GLY A 73 -4.38 -13.21 -12.49
N VAL A 74 -5.13 -12.45 -13.30
CA VAL A 74 -4.78 -12.18 -14.70
C VAL A 74 -3.53 -11.30 -14.77
N ARG A 75 -3.45 -10.23 -13.96
CA ARG A 75 -2.29 -9.34 -13.82
C ARG A 75 -1.02 -10.12 -13.47
N THR A 76 -1.13 -11.11 -12.60
CA THR A 76 0.01 -11.92 -12.17
C THR A 76 0.50 -12.87 -13.27
N GLN A 77 -0.41 -13.49 -14.03
CA GLN A 77 -0.05 -14.54 -15.00
C GLN A 77 0.17 -14.00 -16.43
N GLN A 78 -0.63 -13.02 -16.83
CA GLN A 78 -0.66 -12.45 -18.17
C GLN A 78 -0.88 -10.92 -18.09
N PRO A 79 0.14 -10.12 -17.72
CA PRO A 79 -0.08 -8.69 -17.47
C PRO A 79 -0.44 -7.89 -18.74
N ALA A 80 -0.06 -8.38 -19.93
CA ALA A 80 -0.51 -7.78 -21.19
C ALA A 80 -2.02 -7.99 -21.42
N ALA A 81 -2.55 -9.18 -21.08
CA ALA A 81 -3.97 -9.46 -21.15
C ALA A 81 -4.76 -8.69 -20.09
N TYR A 82 -4.16 -8.46 -18.92
CA TYR A 82 -4.75 -7.61 -17.88
C TYR A 82 -5.03 -6.19 -18.40
N LEU A 83 -4.04 -5.51 -18.97
CA LEU A 83 -4.26 -4.14 -19.46
C LEU A 83 -5.26 -4.08 -20.62
N ALA A 84 -5.23 -5.05 -21.53
CA ALA A 84 -6.16 -5.06 -22.65
C ALA A 84 -7.61 -5.26 -22.20
N LEU A 85 -7.83 -6.10 -21.18
CA LEU A 85 -9.14 -6.29 -20.55
C LEU A 85 -9.59 -5.06 -19.76
N GLU A 86 -8.70 -4.46 -18.96
CA GLU A 86 -8.99 -3.23 -18.22
C GLU A 86 -9.47 -2.12 -19.17
N GLU A 87 -8.70 -1.84 -20.21
CA GLU A 87 -9.01 -0.81 -21.20
C GLU A 87 -10.33 -1.09 -21.92
N ALA A 88 -10.58 -2.34 -22.33
CA ALA A 88 -11.83 -2.68 -23.02
C ALA A 88 -13.07 -2.54 -22.12
N ILE A 89 -12.94 -2.86 -20.83
CA ILE A 89 -14.04 -2.75 -19.85
C ILE A 89 -14.30 -1.28 -19.50
N ASP A 90 -13.25 -0.49 -19.29
CA ASP A 90 -13.36 0.96 -19.06
C ASP A 90 -14.00 1.67 -20.26
N ASP A 91 -13.53 1.39 -21.47
CA ASP A 91 -14.10 1.95 -22.71
C ASP A 91 -15.60 1.58 -22.88
N LEU A 92 -15.97 0.36 -22.50
CA LEU A 92 -17.36 -0.08 -22.49
C LEU A 92 -18.20 0.70 -21.47
N ALA A 93 -17.71 0.86 -20.23
CA ALA A 93 -18.41 1.59 -19.19
C ALA A 93 -18.62 3.07 -19.59
N ASP A 94 -17.58 3.72 -20.11
CA ASP A 94 -17.64 5.09 -20.61
C ASP A 94 -18.62 5.23 -21.78
N THR A 95 -18.58 4.30 -22.74
CA THR A 95 -19.48 4.29 -23.89
C THR A 95 -20.94 4.10 -23.48
N ALA A 96 -21.20 3.20 -22.53
CA ALA A 96 -22.54 2.92 -22.01
C ALA A 96 -23.09 4.08 -21.16
N ALA A 97 -22.23 4.90 -20.56
CA ALA A 97 -22.62 6.08 -19.77
C ALA A 97 -23.00 7.31 -20.62
N GLN A 98 -22.73 7.30 -21.93
CA GLN A 98 -23.01 8.46 -22.80
C GLN A 98 -24.51 8.75 -22.92
N THR A 99 -24.86 10.04 -22.91
CA THR A 99 -26.22 10.52 -23.13
C THR A 99 -26.24 11.51 -24.29
N PRO A 100 -26.92 11.23 -25.42
CA PRO A 100 -27.75 10.05 -25.70
C PRO A 100 -26.94 8.78 -25.91
N LEU A 101 -27.52 7.63 -25.58
CA LEU A 101 -26.90 6.31 -25.75
C LEU A 101 -26.67 6.00 -27.23
N ASP A 102 -25.42 5.80 -27.65
CA ASP A 102 -25.09 5.28 -28.97
C ASP A 102 -25.05 3.76 -28.95
N VAL A 103 -26.17 3.15 -29.34
CA VAL A 103 -26.35 1.70 -29.35
C VAL A 103 -25.29 0.97 -30.20
N ARG A 104 -24.84 1.56 -31.32
CA ARG A 104 -23.83 0.92 -32.17
C ARG A 104 -22.45 0.95 -31.53
N ALA A 105 -22.11 2.05 -30.88
CA ALA A 105 -20.86 2.18 -30.14
C ALA A 105 -20.83 1.16 -28.98
N VAL A 106 -21.92 1.05 -28.21
CA VAL A 106 -22.06 0.07 -27.13
C VAL A 106 -21.92 -1.37 -27.62
N GLN A 107 -22.54 -1.71 -28.75
CA GLN A 107 -22.37 -3.02 -29.39
C GLN A 107 -20.90 -3.31 -29.74
N GLY A 108 -20.22 -2.32 -30.33
CA GLY A 108 -18.80 -2.43 -30.65
C GLY A 108 -17.93 -2.64 -29.41
N ALA A 109 -18.23 -1.92 -28.32
CA ALA A 109 -17.50 -2.03 -27.07
C ALA A 109 -17.69 -3.41 -26.40
N PHE A 110 -18.92 -3.93 -26.34
CA PHE A 110 -19.14 -5.31 -25.84
C PHE A 110 -18.44 -6.36 -26.71
N ALA A 111 -18.44 -6.20 -28.03
CA ALA A 111 -17.73 -7.10 -28.93
C ALA A 111 -16.21 -7.04 -28.71
N HIS A 112 -15.66 -5.86 -28.40
CA HIS A 112 -14.26 -5.72 -28.04
C HIS A 112 -13.92 -6.45 -26.73
N VAL A 113 -14.72 -6.25 -25.67
CA VAL A 113 -14.57 -6.99 -24.40
C VAL A 113 -14.62 -8.51 -24.64
N ALA A 114 -15.58 -8.99 -25.43
CA ALA A 114 -15.68 -10.42 -25.75
C ALA A 114 -14.43 -10.96 -26.47
N ALA A 115 -13.82 -10.17 -27.35
CA ALA A 115 -12.58 -10.55 -28.03
C ALA A 115 -11.40 -10.65 -27.05
N GLU A 116 -11.20 -9.63 -26.22
CA GLU A 116 -10.12 -9.58 -25.24
C GLU A 116 -10.26 -10.68 -24.17
N VAL A 117 -11.49 -10.98 -23.74
CA VAL A 117 -11.76 -12.09 -22.81
C VAL A 117 -11.34 -13.43 -23.40
N ASN A 118 -11.66 -13.68 -24.68
CA ASN A 118 -11.30 -14.93 -25.33
C ASN A 118 -9.78 -15.06 -25.51
N GLU A 119 -9.11 -13.98 -25.93
CA GLU A 119 -7.65 -13.95 -26.06
C GLU A 119 -6.96 -14.17 -24.71
N ALA A 120 -7.40 -13.46 -23.66
CA ALA A 120 -6.89 -13.63 -22.30
C ALA A 120 -7.08 -15.07 -21.79
N ALA A 121 -8.27 -15.65 -21.99
CA ALA A 121 -8.56 -17.01 -21.58
C ALA A 121 -7.67 -18.04 -22.31
N GLU A 122 -7.37 -17.83 -23.59
CA GLU A 122 -6.43 -18.67 -24.34
C GLU A 122 -5.01 -18.56 -23.80
N LEU A 123 -4.52 -17.33 -23.58
CA LEU A 123 -3.19 -17.07 -23.02
C LEU A 123 -3.02 -17.68 -21.62
N LEU A 124 -4.06 -17.62 -20.79
CA LEU A 124 -4.08 -18.21 -19.45
C LEU A 124 -4.14 -19.74 -19.48
N ALA A 125 -4.83 -20.33 -20.46
CA ALA A 125 -4.91 -21.78 -20.61
C ALA A 125 -3.57 -22.39 -21.08
N SER A 126 -2.77 -21.63 -21.84
CA SER A 126 -1.40 -22.01 -22.20
C SER A 126 -0.41 -21.73 -21.06
N ALA A 127 -0.33 -22.62 -20.06
CA ALA A 127 0.58 -22.48 -18.92
C ALA A 127 2.09 -22.52 -19.29
N PRO A 128 2.92 -21.87 -18.45
CA PRO A 128 3.29 -20.48 -18.58
C PRO A 128 4.23 -20.27 -19.77
N ALA A 129 4.27 -19.06 -20.33
CA ALA A 129 5.49 -18.60 -20.98
C ALA A 129 6.63 -18.83 -19.99
N THR A 130 7.46 -19.84 -20.27
CA THR A 130 8.66 -20.11 -19.48
C THR A 130 9.42 -18.79 -19.39
N ALA A 131 9.92 -18.48 -18.20
CA ALA A 131 10.75 -17.33 -17.85
C ALA A 131 12.09 -17.24 -18.64
N ALA A 132 12.13 -17.71 -19.88
CA ALA A 132 13.26 -17.70 -20.80
C ALA A 132 13.31 -16.43 -21.69
N GLY A 133 12.40 -15.47 -21.50
CA GLY A 133 12.45 -14.14 -22.13
C GLY A 133 12.34 -12.95 -21.16
N GLN A 134 12.16 -13.20 -19.86
CA GLN A 134 11.88 -12.16 -18.85
C GLN A 134 13.13 -11.44 -18.30
N THR A 135 14.30 -11.59 -18.92
CA THR A 135 15.51 -10.87 -18.47
C THR A 135 15.51 -9.38 -18.80
N ASP A 136 14.49 -8.88 -19.51
CA ASP A 136 14.47 -7.53 -20.06
C ASP A 136 13.24 -6.70 -19.61
N VAL A 137 12.44 -7.19 -18.64
CA VAL A 137 11.36 -6.41 -18.04
C VAL A 137 11.94 -5.54 -16.92
N PRO A 138 11.81 -4.19 -16.99
CA PRO A 138 12.30 -3.30 -15.94
C PRO A 138 11.76 -3.65 -14.55
N GLN A 139 12.65 -3.75 -13.56
CA GLN A 139 12.29 -4.03 -12.15
C GLN A 139 12.47 -2.83 -11.22
N THR A 140 12.87 -1.68 -11.77
CA THR A 140 13.11 -0.45 -11.00
C THR A 140 12.66 0.76 -11.82
N LEU A 141 12.25 1.85 -11.14
CA LEU A 141 11.87 3.09 -11.83
C LEU A 141 12.96 3.64 -12.77
N PRO A 142 14.27 3.61 -12.41
CA PRO A 142 15.33 3.99 -13.36
C PRO A 142 15.39 3.12 -14.62
N ALA A 143 15.23 1.80 -14.47
CA ALA A 143 15.19 0.89 -15.60
C ALA A 143 13.93 1.10 -16.46
N LEU A 144 12.80 1.42 -15.82
CA LEU A 144 11.55 1.74 -16.50
C LEU A 144 11.71 3.02 -17.32
N LEU A 145 12.32 4.07 -16.74
CA LEU A 145 12.60 5.32 -17.45
C LEU A 145 13.49 5.09 -18.68
N GLN A 146 14.55 4.29 -18.53
CA GLN A 146 15.42 3.92 -19.67
C GLN A 146 14.64 3.20 -20.78
N ARG A 147 13.67 2.36 -20.41
CA ARG A 147 12.80 1.67 -21.37
C ARG A 147 11.88 2.65 -22.11
N ILE A 148 11.35 3.64 -21.40
CA ILE A 148 10.50 4.68 -21.98
C ILE A 148 11.33 5.62 -22.87
N ASP A 149 12.59 5.92 -22.53
CA ASP A 149 13.50 6.64 -23.43
C ASP A 149 13.65 5.88 -24.76
N GLY A 150 13.85 4.56 -24.71
CA GLY A 150 13.90 3.73 -25.91
C GLY A 150 12.59 3.69 -26.70
N LEU A 151 11.43 3.71 -26.02
CA LEU A 151 10.13 3.84 -26.67
C LEU A 151 10.00 5.18 -27.41
N TYR A 152 10.44 6.28 -26.78
CA TYR A 152 10.40 7.62 -27.39
C TYR A 152 11.22 7.66 -28.69
N GLU A 153 12.45 7.14 -28.66
CA GLU A 153 13.32 7.05 -29.85
C GLU A 153 12.73 6.14 -30.94
N ALA A 154 12.14 5.00 -30.56
CA ALA A 154 11.50 4.08 -31.52
C ALA A 154 10.25 4.69 -32.17
N ALA A 155 9.47 5.46 -31.42
CA ALA A 155 8.31 6.19 -31.92
C ALA A 155 8.72 7.28 -32.91
N GLU A 156 9.78 8.05 -32.59
CA GLU A 156 10.35 9.07 -33.49
C GLU A 156 10.86 8.46 -34.80
N ALA A 157 11.47 7.26 -34.74
CA ALA A 157 11.93 6.51 -35.90
C ALA A 157 10.81 5.80 -36.69
N ALA A 158 9.56 5.84 -36.20
CA ALA A 158 8.43 5.07 -36.71
C ALA A 158 8.71 3.55 -36.82
N ASP A 159 9.50 3.00 -35.89
CA ASP A 159 9.80 1.58 -35.81
C ASP A 159 8.72 0.84 -35.00
N LEU A 160 7.81 0.19 -35.70
CA LEU A 160 6.68 -0.52 -35.10
C LEU A 160 7.09 -1.71 -34.26
N ALA A 161 8.10 -2.47 -34.70
CA ALA A 161 8.50 -3.68 -34.01
C ALA A 161 9.12 -3.33 -32.65
N THR A 162 10.05 -2.37 -32.65
CA THR A 162 10.71 -1.90 -31.43
C THR A 162 9.73 -1.17 -30.52
N SER A 163 8.84 -0.33 -31.07
CA SER A 163 7.81 0.37 -30.28
C SER A 163 6.87 -0.58 -29.56
N ARG A 164 6.35 -1.62 -30.25
CA ARG A 164 5.47 -2.62 -29.63
C ARG A 164 6.17 -3.38 -28.52
N GLN A 165 7.41 -3.81 -28.76
CA GLN A 165 8.20 -4.50 -27.75
C GLN A 165 8.45 -3.62 -26.52
N ALA A 166 8.75 -2.33 -26.73
CA ALA A 166 8.99 -1.40 -25.64
C ALA A 166 7.71 -1.14 -24.82
N VAL A 167 6.57 -0.84 -25.47
CA VAL A 167 5.27 -0.69 -24.79
C VAL A 167 4.93 -1.94 -23.99
N GLN A 168 5.02 -3.13 -24.60
CA GLN A 168 4.74 -4.39 -23.90
C GLN A 168 5.64 -4.57 -22.67
N ALA A 169 6.93 -4.26 -22.76
CA ALA A 169 7.84 -4.37 -21.62
C ALA A 169 7.53 -3.37 -20.49
N ILE A 170 7.10 -2.15 -20.83
CA ILE A 170 6.70 -1.11 -19.86
C ILE A 170 5.42 -1.55 -19.14
N VAL A 171 4.43 -2.02 -19.90
CA VAL A 171 3.17 -2.60 -19.41
C VAL A 171 3.41 -3.75 -18.44
N LEU A 172 4.30 -4.68 -18.78
CA LEU A 172 4.63 -5.82 -17.92
C LEU A 172 5.38 -5.39 -16.64
N ALA A 173 6.12 -4.28 -16.69
CA ALA A 173 6.91 -3.79 -15.56
C ALA A 173 6.10 -2.96 -14.56
N TRP A 174 5.08 -2.24 -15.03
CA TRP A 174 4.35 -1.26 -14.22
C TRP A 174 3.69 -1.83 -12.95
N PRO A 175 2.99 -2.98 -12.97
CA PRO A 175 2.37 -3.55 -11.78
C PRO A 175 3.33 -3.82 -10.61
N ALA A 176 4.59 -4.13 -10.90
CA ALA A 176 5.59 -4.36 -9.86
C ALA A 176 6.08 -3.06 -9.19
N LEU A 177 5.89 -1.92 -9.86
CA LEU A 177 6.40 -0.61 -9.47
C LEU A 177 5.30 0.33 -8.98
N GLU A 178 4.05 0.09 -9.38
CA GLU A 178 2.92 1.00 -9.15
C GLU A 178 2.67 1.28 -7.67
N GLY A 179 2.80 0.28 -6.79
CA GLY A 179 2.49 0.43 -5.37
C GLY A 179 3.39 1.44 -4.65
N ASP A 180 4.68 1.47 -4.98
CA ASP A 180 5.61 2.43 -4.41
C ASP A 180 5.39 3.85 -4.99
N VAL A 181 4.90 3.96 -6.22
CA VAL A 181 4.54 5.26 -6.84
C VAL A 181 3.22 5.78 -6.27
N ALA A 182 2.17 4.95 -6.21
CA ALA A 182 0.86 5.30 -5.67
C ALA A 182 0.94 5.79 -4.22
N ALA A 183 1.79 5.17 -3.40
CA ALA A 183 2.00 5.57 -2.01
C ALA A 183 2.70 6.94 -1.87
N ARG A 184 3.56 7.32 -2.82
CA ARG A 184 4.42 8.52 -2.72
C ARG A 184 3.94 9.70 -3.54
N ALA A 185 3.30 9.43 -4.67
CA ALA A 185 2.86 10.41 -5.66
C ALA A 185 1.57 9.93 -6.37
N PRO A 186 0.40 10.05 -5.73
CA PRO A 186 -0.89 9.61 -6.30
C PRO A 186 -1.20 10.24 -7.65
N ASP A 187 -0.94 11.54 -7.81
CA ASP A 187 -1.17 12.25 -9.08
C ASP A 187 -0.29 11.70 -10.22
N ALA A 188 0.95 11.30 -9.89
CA ALA A 188 1.86 10.70 -10.86
C ALA A 188 1.42 9.29 -11.25
N TYR A 189 0.88 8.50 -10.31
CA TYR A 189 0.32 7.18 -10.59
C TYR A 189 -0.79 7.28 -11.64
N THR A 190 -1.80 8.12 -11.42
CA THR A 190 -2.91 8.29 -12.37
C THR A 190 -2.46 8.81 -13.73
N ALA A 191 -1.49 9.74 -13.75
CA ALA A 191 -0.93 10.22 -15.02
C ALA A 191 -0.18 9.12 -15.79
N ILE A 192 0.55 8.25 -15.09
CA ILE A 192 1.28 7.14 -15.71
C ILE A 192 0.30 6.13 -16.32
N GLU A 193 -0.74 5.73 -15.59
CA GLU A 193 -1.80 4.83 -16.09
C GLU A 193 -2.41 5.38 -17.38
N ALA A 194 -2.85 6.64 -17.37
CA ALA A 194 -3.47 7.28 -18.51
C ALA A 194 -2.56 7.30 -19.75
N HIS A 195 -1.28 7.66 -19.58
CA HIS A 195 -0.33 7.70 -20.70
C HIS A 195 0.12 6.30 -21.15
N LEU A 196 0.12 5.30 -20.26
CA LEU A 196 0.41 3.92 -20.61
C LEU A 196 -0.71 3.31 -21.46
N GLY A 197 -1.97 3.59 -21.11
CA GLY A 197 -3.14 3.26 -21.92
C GLY A 197 -3.07 3.92 -23.30
N GLN A 198 -2.84 5.23 -23.35
CA GLN A 198 -2.69 5.97 -24.62
C GLN A 198 -1.57 5.42 -25.52
N ALA A 199 -0.41 5.08 -24.94
CA ALA A 199 0.69 4.45 -25.69
C ALA A 199 0.30 3.06 -26.24
N SER A 200 -0.43 2.27 -25.44
CA SER A 200 -0.91 0.94 -25.82
C SER A 200 -1.96 0.99 -26.92
N ALA A 201 -2.88 1.95 -26.87
CA ALA A 201 -3.85 2.22 -27.93
C ALA A 201 -3.15 2.68 -29.22
N ALA A 202 -2.25 3.66 -29.12
CA ALA A 202 -1.56 4.25 -30.26
C ALA A 202 -0.74 3.22 -31.06
N VAL A 203 -0.05 2.30 -30.39
CA VAL A 203 0.79 1.28 -31.04
C VAL A 203 0.02 0.11 -31.65
N ARG A 204 -1.22 -0.14 -31.17
CA ARG A 204 -2.14 -1.15 -31.71
C ARG A 204 -2.97 -0.63 -32.89
N GLY A 205 -3.17 0.69 -32.97
CA GLY A 205 -3.92 1.36 -34.04
C GLY A 205 -3.49 0.95 -35.45
N GLN A 206 -4.47 0.90 -36.37
CA GLN A 206 -4.25 0.67 -37.80
C GLN A 206 -4.94 1.79 -38.60
N PRO A 207 -4.21 2.82 -39.07
CA PRO A 207 -2.76 3.02 -38.97
C PRO A 207 -2.30 3.40 -37.55
N VAL A 208 -1.01 3.16 -37.28
CA VAL A 208 -0.37 3.50 -35.99
C VAL A 208 -0.32 5.01 -35.83
N ASP A 209 -0.75 5.52 -34.68
CA ASP A 209 -0.67 6.95 -34.35
C ASP A 209 0.69 7.26 -33.71
N TRP A 210 1.68 7.57 -34.55
CA TRP A 210 3.04 7.88 -34.11
C TRP A 210 3.11 9.13 -33.23
N HIS A 211 2.25 10.12 -33.48
CA HIS A 211 2.27 11.36 -32.72
C HIS A 211 1.73 11.15 -31.30
N ALA A 212 0.63 10.39 -31.17
CA ALA A 212 0.10 10.00 -29.87
C ALA A 212 1.09 9.12 -29.09
N LEU A 213 1.77 8.19 -29.77
CA LEU A 213 2.76 7.32 -29.15
C LEU A 213 3.97 8.11 -28.62
N GLU A 214 4.54 9.00 -29.44
CA GLU A 214 5.65 9.87 -29.05
C GLU A 214 5.27 10.79 -27.87
N THR A 215 4.07 11.40 -27.94
CA THR A 215 3.56 12.29 -26.88
C THR A 215 3.35 11.54 -25.57
N SER A 216 2.82 10.31 -25.63
CA SER A 216 2.62 9.46 -24.46
C SER A 216 3.96 9.08 -23.83
N ALA A 217 4.94 8.67 -24.64
CA ALA A 217 6.29 8.38 -24.16
C ALA A 217 6.97 9.60 -23.53
N ALA A 218 6.84 10.79 -24.14
CA ALA A 218 7.37 12.04 -23.58
C ALA A 218 6.73 12.39 -22.21
N SER A 219 5.42 12.25 -22.10
CA SER A 219 4.68 12.51 -20.84
C SER A 219 5.04 11.51 -19.75
N LEU A 220 5.21 10.22 -20.09
CA LEU A 220 5.71 9.20 -19.16
C LEU A 220 7.09 9.57 -18.61
N ARG A 221 8.03 10.02 -19.48
CA ARG A 221 9.36 10.47 -19.05
C ARG A 221 9.29 11.67 -18.12
N ALA A 222 8.48 12.67 -18.48
CA ALA A 222 8.31 13.89 -17.69
C ALA A 222 7.69 13.61 -16.31
N THR A 223 6.86 12.57 -16.21
CA THR A 223 6.21 12.17 -14.95
C THR A 223 7.13 11.33 -14.06
N ILE A 224 7.88 10.39 -14.65
CA ILE A 224 8.74 9.45 -13.89
C ILE A 224 10.08 10.09 -13.49
N ALA A 225 10.68 10.93 -14.33
CA ALA A 225 12.00 11.50 -14.05
C ALA A 225 12.08 12.27 -12.71
N PRO A 226 11.10 13.11 -12.33
CA PRO A 226 11.10 13.77 -11.02
C PRO A 226 10.97 12.81 -9.83
N LEU A 227 10.36 11.63 -10.01
CA LEU A 227 10.24 10.62 -8.95
C LEU A 227 11.60 9.99 -8.60
N LEU A 228 12.55 10.05 -9.54
CA LEU A 228 13.92 9.59 -9.35
C LEU A 228 14.80 10.62 -8.63
N GLU A 229 14.35 11.88 -8.55
CA GLU A 229 14.99 12.87 -7.70
C GLU A 229 14.72 12.51 -6.24
N VAL A 230 15.54 11.60 -5.72
CA VAL A 230 15.61 11.33 -4.29
C VAL A 230 15.90 12.67 -3.63
N ARG A 231 14.94 13.18 -2.84
CA ARG A 231 15.28 14.09 -1.74
C ARG A 231 16.30 13.34 -0.92
N ALA A 232 17.57 13.62 -1.16
CA ALA A 232 18.66 12.98 -0.46
C ALA A 232 18.50 13.36 1.01
N TYR A 233 17.94 12.46 1.81
CA TYR A 233 18.14 12.50 3.24
C TYR A 233 19.64 12.40 3.42
N THR A 234 20.25 13.54 3.69
CA THR A 234 21.68 13.63 3.86
C THR A 234 22.03 12.91 5.16
N ALA A 235 23.29 12.46 5.28
CA ALA A 235 23.79 11.98 6.56
C ALA A 235 23.58 13.02 7.68
N PHE A 236 23.49 14.30 7.32
CA PHE A 236 23.16 15.38 8.23
C PHE A 236 21.71 15.34 8.72
N ASP A 237 20.74 15.05 7.86
CA ASP A 237 19.31 14.93 8.26
C ASP A 237 19.11 13.78 9.24
N ALA A 238 19.72 12.62 8.97
CA ALA A 238 19.70 11.48 9.88
C ALA A 238 20.46 11.78 11.19
N ALA A 239 21.64 12.42 11.10
CA ALA A 239 22.42 12.80 12.27
C ALA A 239 21.70 13.82 13.15
N ALA A 240 20.93 14.76 12.58
CA ALA A 240 20.19 15.76 13.33
C ALA A 240 19.10 15.13 14.20
N ILE A 241 18.42 14.10 13.70
CA ILE A 241 17.42 13.34 14.48
C ILE A 241 18.12 12.59 15.62
N ILE A 242 19.13 11.77 15.32
CA ILE A 242 19.85 10.98 16.35
C ILE A 242 20.49 11.89 17.41
N LEU A 243 21.06 13.02 16.98
CA LEU A 243 21.66 13.98 17.89
C LEU A 243 20.62 14.63 18.81
N ARG A 244 19.43 14.94 18.30
CA ARG A 244 18.33 15.50 19.10
C ARG A 244 17.87 14.50 20.17
N GLU A 245 17.48 13.29 19.76
CA GLU A 245 16.94 12.30 20.70
C GLU A 245 18.02 11.87 21.72
N GLY A 246 19.27 11.69 21.26
CA GLY A 246 20.41 11.40 22.13
C GLY A 246 20.73 12.53 23.12
N LEU A 247 20.57 13.80 22.72
CA LEU A 247 20.76 14.94 23.61
C LEU A 247 19.65 15.03 24.66
N GLU A 248 18.39 14.78 24.30
CA GLU A 248 17.26 14.75 25.23
C GLU A 248 17.49 13.71 26.34
N ALA A 249 17.87 12.48 25.97
CA ALA A 249 18.21 11.43 26.93
C ALA A 249 19.40 11.82 27.83
N LEU A 250 20.46 12.39 27.23
CA LEU A 250 21.66 12.81 27.96
C LEU A 250 21.34 13.91 28.98
N LEU A 251 20.48 14.88 28.62
CA LEU A 251 20.06 15.95 29.51
C LEU A 251 19.28 15.42 30.72
N VAL A 252 18.39 14.43 30.53
CA VAL A 252 17.66 13.80 31.63
C VAL A 252 18.62 13.05 32.57
N VAL A 253 19.54 12.26 32.03
CA VAL A 253 20.54 11.53 32.83
C VAL A 253 21.44 12.51 33.59
N ALA A 254 21.90 13.58 32.94
CA ALA A 254 22.71 14.62 33.55
C ALA A 254 21.96 15.34 34.70
N ALA A 255 20.67 15.64 34.52
CA ALA A 255 19.82 16.23 35.55
C ALA A 255 19.71 15.30 36.77
N LEU A 256 19.48 14.00 36.57
CA LEU A 256 19.42 13.00 37.64
C LEU A 256 20.75 12.86 38.39
N LEU A 257 21.87 12.79 37.66
CA LEU A 257 23.21 12.71 38.25
C LEU A 257 23.56 13.97 39.06
N THR A 258 23.19 15.14 38.55
CA THR A 258 23.41 16.43 39.21
C THR A 258 22.56 16.56 40.46
N PHE A 259 21.29 16.15 40.40
CA PHE A 259 20.39 16.09 41.55
C PHE A 259 20.98 15.22 42.68
N LEU A 260 21.49 14.03 42.35
CA LEU A 260 22.12 13.13 43.32
C LEU A 260 23.38 13.70 43.97
N ARG A 261 24.22 14.41 43.20
CA ARG A 261 25.41 15.10 43.74
C ARG A 261 25.01 16.20 44.71
N ARG A 262 24.02 17.02 44.34
CA ARG A 262 23.55 18.14 45.16
C ARG A 262 22.83 17.68 46.43
N ALA A 263 22.20 16.51 46.40
CA ALA A 263 21.56 15.87 47.56
C ALA A 263 22.53 15.09 48.46
N ASN A 264 23.86 15.20 48.25
CA ASN A 264 24.90 14.49 48.99
C ASN A 264 24.76 12.96 48.96
N HIS A 265 24.25 12.44 47.83
CA HIS A 265 23.93 11.04 47.58
C HIS A 265 24.67 10.52 46.32
N ALA A 266 25.93 10.92 46.16
CA ALA A 266 26.75 10.56 45.01
C ALA A 266 27.03 9.03 44.93
N ASP A 267 26.99 8.34 46.06
CA ASP A 267 27.08 6.87 46.18
C ASP A 267 25.97 6.14 45.39
N LYS A 268 24.83 6.80 45.16
CA LYS A 268 23.65 6.23 44.51
C LYS A 268 23.62 6.40 42.99
N GLN A 269 24.61 7.08 42.40
CA GLN A 269 24.70 7.30 40.95
C GLN A 269 24.75 6.00 40.14
N ARG A 270 25.23 4.91 40.75
CA ARG A 270 25.29 3.57 40.13
C ARG A 270 23.92 3.09 39.65
N TRP A 271 22.85 3.48 40.34
CA TRP A 271 21.48 3.11 39.97
C TRP A 271 20.99 3.84 38.72
N VAL A 272 21.43 5.09 38.51
CA VAL A 272 21.12 5.85 37.30
C VAL A 272 21.82 5.23 36.10
N TRP A 273 23.10 4.87 36.22
CA TRP A 273 23.85 4.18 35.18
C TRP A 273 23.32 2.77 34.88
N LEU A 274 22.88 2.03 35.91
CA LEU A 274 22.27 0.72 35.74
C LEU A 274 20.92 0.84 35.01
N GLY A 275 20.09 1.80 35.40
CA GLY A 275 18.85 2.12 34.68
C GLY A 275 19.11 2.49 33.22
N ALA A 276 20.09 3.36 32.98
CA ALA A 276 20.50 3.75 31.63
C ALA A 276 20.95 2.55 30.78
N GLY A 277 21.81 1.69 31.31
CA GLY A 277 22.29 0.50 30.61
C GLY A 277 21.16 -0.50 30.31
N VAL A 278 20.23 -0.69 31.24
CA VAL A 278 19.04 -1.52 31.02
C VAL A 278 18.14 -0.92 29.94
N GLY A 279 17.98 0.41 29.92
CA GLY A 279 17.24 1.13 28.89
C GLY A 279 17.79 0.85 27.49
N VAL A 280 19.10 1.03 27.29
CA VAL A 280 19.77 0.73 26.01
C VAL A 280 19.55 -0.72 25.58
N LEU A 281 19.70 -1.68 26.50
CA LEU A 281 19.50 -3.09 26.19
C LEU A 281 18.06 -3.39 25.75
N LEU A 282 17.06 -2.80 26.42
CA LEU A 282 15.67 -2.94 26.01
C LEU A 282 15.39 -2.31 24.65
N SER A 283 15.91 -1.10 24.37
CA SER A 283 15.74 -0.45 23.06
C SER A 283 16.28 -1.33 21.93
N ILE A 284 17.48 -1.90 22.11
CA ILE A 284 18.08 -2.81 21.12
C ILE A 284 17.23 -4.08 20.97
N ALA A 285 16.76 -4.68 22.07
CA ALA A 285 15.93 -5.89 22.02
C ALA A 285 14.62 -5.66 21.25
N VAL A 286 13.96 -4.51 21.48
CA VAL A 286 12.75 -4.13 20.75
C VAL A 286 13.07 -3.87 19.27
N ALA A 287 14.16 -3.18 18.95
CA ALA A 287 14.56 -2.94 17.57
C ALA A 287 14.77 -4.24 16.79
N VAL A 288 15.48 -5.21 17.37
CA VAL A 288 15.69 -6.54 16.76
C VAL A 288 14.37 -7.30 16.60
N LEU A 289 13.49 -7.24 17.61
CA LEU A 289 12.18 -7.88 17.54
C LEU A 289 11.33 -7.30 16.41
N LEU A 290 11.27 -5.97 16.31
CA LEU A 290 10.55 -5.29 15.23
C LEU A 290 11.15 -5.66 13.86
N GLN A 291 12.46 -5.65 13.72
CA GLN A 291 13.13 -6.04 12.47
C GLN A 291 12.80 -7.49 12.07
N ALA A 292 12.76 -8.42 13.03
CA ALA A 292 12.38 -9.81 12.78
C ALA A 292 10.92 -9.96 12.35
N ILE A 293 10.00 -9.17 12.94
CA ILE A 293 8.58 -9.17 12.56
C ILE A 293 8.40 -8.57 11.16
N PHE A 294 8.95 -7.38 10.91
CA PHE A 294 8.78 -6.70 9.62
C PHE A 294 9.43 -7.44 8.45
N SER A 295 10.59 -8.09 8.67
CA SER A 295 11.25 -8.86 7.60
C SER A 295 10.48 -10.12 7.17
N GLN A 296 9.64 -10.69 8.03
CA GLN A 296 8.83 -11.89 7.71
C GLN A 296 7.50 -11.55 7.06
N VAL A 297 6.99 -10.33 7.24
CA VAL A 297 5.65 -9.94 6.79
C VAL A 297 5.68 -8.93 5.62
N ALA A 298 6.84 -8.36 5.28
CA ALA A 298 7.01 -7.46 4.13
C ALA A 298 6.88 -8.14 2.75
N ALA A 299 6.72 -9.48 2.68
CA ALA A 299 6.50 -10.20 1.44
C ALA A 299 5.00 -10.38 1.15
N GLY A 300 4.40 -9.47 0.36
CA GLY A 300 3.05 -9.61 -0.22
C GLY A 300 1.89 -8.99 0.59
N ARG A 301 0.69 -8.99 -0.04
CA ARG A 301 -0.70 -8.52 0.29
C ARG A 301 -1.04 -7.91 1.66
N ASN A 302 -0.27 -8.13 2.72
CA ASN A 302 -0.49 -7.64 4.07
C ASN A 302 0.23 -6.29 4.39
N ARG A 303 0.99 -5.72 3.45
CA ARG A 303 1.73 -4.46 3.66
C ARG A 303 0.80 -3.30 4.04
N GLU A 304 -0.33 -3.17 3.36
CA GLU A 304 -1.34 -2.12 3.60
C GLU A 304 -1.99 -2.23 4.98
N LEU A 305 -2.34 -3.44 5.42
CA LEU A 305 -2.93 -3.69 6.75
C LEU A 305 -1.95 -3.32 7.87
N ILE A 306 -0.66 -3.63 7.70
CA ILE A 306 0.37 -3.30 8.69
C ILE A 306 0.58 -1.80 8.77
N GLU A 307 0.62 -1.10 7.64
CA GLU A 307 0.76 0.35 7.61
C GLU A 307 -0.44 1.02 8.29
N GLY A 308 -1.66 0.56 7.98
CA GLY A 308 -2.89 1.04 8.62
C GLY A 308 -2.91 0.80 10.14
N VAL A 309 -2.56 -0.41 10.59
CA VAL A 309 -2.50 -0.75 12.02
C VAL A 309 -1.40 0.05 12.73
N THR A 310 -0.23 0.19 12.12
CA THR A 310 0.90 0.96 12.69
C THR A 310 0.53 2.44 12.81
N GLY A 311 -0.14 3.00 11.80
CA GLY A 311 -0.67 4.37 11.83
C GLY A 311 -1.69 4.58 12.94
N LEU A 312 -2.64 3.65 13.13
CA LEU A 312 -3.60 3.68 14.24
C LEU A 312 -2.92 3.61 15.61
N VAL A 313 -1.92 2.74 15.77
CA VAL A 313 -1.14 2.63 17.01
C VAL A 313 -0.38 3.93 17.29
N ALA A 314 0.24 4.54 16.27
CA ALA A 314 0.94 5.81 16.40
C ALA A 314 -0.02 6.95 16.80
N ALA A 315 -1.20 7.04 16.17
CA ALA A 315 -2.23 8.02 16.52
C ALA A 315 -2.73 7.85 17.96
N ALA A 316 -2.97 6.61 18.40
CA ALA A 316 -3.37 6.32 19.78
C ALA A 316 -2.28 6.72 20.79
N MET A 317 -1.01 6.49 20.45
CA MET A 317 0.13 6.88 21.29
C MET A 317 0.24 8.40 21.41
N LEU A 318 0.12 9.15 20.31
CA LEU A 318 0.10 10.62 20.31
C LEU A 318 -1.06 11.17 21.15
N PHE A 319 -2.23 10.55 21.05
CA PHE A 319 -3.39 10.91 21.86
C PHE A 319 -3.14 10.68 23.35
N TYR A 320 -2.57 9.51 23.70
CA TYR A 320 -2.21 9.19 25.08
C TYR A 320 -1.20 10.19 25.67
N VAL A 321 -0.13 10.52 24.93
CA VAL A 321 0.88 11.50 25.37
C VAL A 321 0.26 12.89 25.53
N SER A 322 -0.59 13.30 24.59
CA SER A 322 -1.30 14.58 24.63
C SER A 322 -2.24 14.67 25.85
N TYR A 323 -2.99 13.59 26.12
CA TYR A 323 -3.85 13.49 27.31
C TYR A 323 -3.06 13.51 28.61
N TRP A 324 -1.92 12.79 28.66
CA TRP A 324 -1.04 12.76 29.82
C TRP A 324 -0.43 14.14 30.12
N LEU A 325 0.02 14.86 29.10
CA LEU A 325 0.58 16.20 29.26
C LEU A 325 -0.48 17.19 29.74
N HIS A 326 -1.70 17.12 29.20
CA HIS A 326 -2.81 17.98 29.60
C HIS A 326 -3.26 17.72 31.04
N SER A 327 -3.31 16.45 31.46
CA SER A 327 -3.72 16.07 32.82
C SER A 327 -2.65 16.35 33.89
N THR A 328 -1.37 16.40 33.52
CA THR A 328 -0.25 16.64 34.45
C THR A 328 0.08 18.14 34.61
N ALA A 329 -0.47 19.03 33.77
CA ALA A 329 -0.23 20.48 33.79
C ALA A 329 -0.83 21.25 35.00
N SER A 330 -1.49 20.58 35.95
CA SER A 330 -2.02 21.23 37.15
C SER A 330 -0.90 21.49 38.20
N LEU A 331 -0.18 22.59 38.01
CA LEU A 331 0.90 23.10 38.90
C LEU A 331 0.55 23.15 40.40
N ASN A 332 -0.75 23.20 40.74
CA ASN A 332 -1.25 23.29 42.12
C ASN A 332 -1.31 21.95 42.87
N GLY A 333 -1.44 20.81 42.17
CA GLY A 333 -1.37 19.47 42.79
C GLY A 333 0.06 19.02 43.05
N TRP A 334 0.98 19.41 42.16
CA TRP A 334 2.39 19.04 42.20
C TRP A 334 3.13 19.63 43.41
N ARG A 335 2.90 20.91 43.75
CA ARG A 335 3.48 21.53 44.96
C ARG A 335 3.03 20.85 46.25
N ARG A 336 1.75 20.46 46.34
CA ARG A 336 1.19 19.78 47.52
C ARG A 336 1.68 18.34 47.66
N TYR A 337 1.88 17.64 46.53
CA TYR A 337 2.47 16.31 46.46
C TYR A 337 3.97 16.33 46.79
N ILE A 338 4.72 17.35 46.34
CA ILE A 338 6.13 17.52 46.68
C ILE A 338 6.31 17.81 48.18
N ASP A 339 5.53 18.71 48.78
CA ASP A 339 5.66 19.01 50.23
C ASP A 339 5.36 17.80 51.13
N THR A 340 4.39 16.95 50.78
CA THR A 340 4.05 15.75 51.57
C THR A 340 4.86 14.50 51.23
N SER A 341 5.40 14.40 50.01
CA SER A 341 6.21 13.26 49.57
C SER A 341 7.70 13.45 49.88
N THR A 342 8.19 14.69 49.98
CA THR A 342 9.60 14.96 50.31
C THR A 342 9.93 14.52 51.74
N THR A 343 8.99 14.63 52.69
CA THR A 343 9.18 14.15 54.07
C THR A 343 9.04 12.63 54.25
N ARG A 344 8.39 11.91 53.32
CA ARG A 344 8.23 10.43 53.41
C ARG A 344 9.11 9.63 52.45
N ALA A 345 9.51 10.18 51.30
CA ALA A 345 10.36 9.49 50.31
C ALA A 345 11.84 9.53 50.67
N LEU A 346 12.30 10.55 51.41
CA LEU A 346 13.66 10.59 51.97
C LEU A 346 13.89 9.52 53.05
N ALA A 347 12.82 8.97 53.66
CA ALA A 347 12.92 7.92 54.68
C ALA A 347 13.02 6.49 54.10
N ARG A 348 12.72 6.28 52.81
CA ARG A 348 12.88 4.99 52.12
C ARG A 348 13.56 5.23 50.78
N GLY A 349 14.87 5.08 50.72
CA GLY A 349 15.69 5.26 49.52
C GLY A 349 15.14 4.49 48.30
N ASN A 350 14.27 5.11 47.53
CA ASN A 350 13.69 4.53 46.32
C ASN A 350 14.67 4.66 45.15
N LEU A 351 15.82 4.01 45.31
CA LEU A 351 16.89 3.88 44.32
C LEU A 351 16.37 3.29 43.01
N ILE A 352 15.37 2.40 43.12
CA ILE A 352 14.66 1.77 42.01
C ILE A 352 13.91 2.81 41.18
N GLY A 353 13.29 3.81 41.82
CA GLY A 353 12.62 4.90 41.10
C GLY A 353 13.56 5.73 40.24
N LEU A 354 14.78 6.01 40.72
CA LEU A 354 15.80 6.73 39.94
C LEU A 354 16.32 5.90 38.77
N ALA A 355 16.50 4.58 38.98
CA ALA A 355 16.88 3.66 37.91
C ALA A 355 15.78 3.57 36.84
N LEU A 356 14.51 3.45 37.23
CA LEU A 356 13.37 3.41 36.30
C LEU A 356 13.21 4.69 35.51
N LEU A 357 13.44 5.85 36.12
CA LEU A 357 13.39 7.14 35.41
C LEU A 357 14.50 7.25 34.36
N ALA A 358 15.73 6.86 34.71
CA ALA A 358 16.84 6.84 33.76
C ALA A 358 16.64 5.81 32.64
N MET A 359 16.10 4.64 32.98
CA MET A 359 15.75 3.58 32.03
C MET A 359 14.69 4.05 31.05
N MET A 360 13.57 4.61 31.54
CA MET A 360 12.48 5.09 30.69
C MET A 360 12.90 6.25 29.78
N ALA A 361 13.76 7.14 30.28
CA ALA A 361 14.26 8.27 29.50
C ALA A 361 15.10 7.81 28.31
N ILE A 362 15.86 6.72 28.44
CA ILE A 362 16.65 6.16 27.35
C ILE A 362 15.83 5.18 26.49
N PHE A 363 14.93 4.42 27.10
CA PHE A 363 14.10 3.45 26.38
C PHE A 363 13.10 4.10 25.40
N ARG A 364 12.69 5.35 25.70
CA ARG A 364 11.79 6.11 24.83
C ARG A 364 12.46 6.51 23.51
N GLU A 365 13.77 6.77 23.55
CA GLU A 365 14.58 7.13 22.38
C GLU A 365 15.11 5.88 21.67
#